data_AF-A0A9Q0XHA9-F1
#
_entry.id   AF-A0A9Q0XHA9-F1
#
_cell.length_a   1.000
_cell.length_b   1.000
_cell.length_c   1.000
_cell.angle_alpha   90.00
_cell.angle_beta   90.00
_cell.angle_gamma   90.00
#
_symmetry.space_group_name_H-M   'P 1'
#
loop_
_entity.id
_entity.type
_entity.pdbx_description
1 polymer ?
#
loop_
_entity_poly.entity_id
_entity_poly.type
_entity_poly.pdbx_seq_one_letter_code
_entity_poly.pdbx_strand_id
1 'polypeptide(L)'
;MLNPLMRAVKMISFNIMWVCLFCFLIYCLGISVHCLRKAVNIPVFANGNIQCLSDVEQCIQQTGVQGVMSAEGNLHNPALFEGRNPVVWEMAEEYLEIVKQYPCPLSFVRAHLFKLWHHTLQVHQHLRDELAKVKTLEGLASVSKELKLHCQKEIAQLKGEENPKGDSPFFHWICQPYFRSRPKETCKENGTGGTEGSMRGKRALEEEEDGNSDSLSKNKQKKKLRNPNKSFDPSLKPKYAKCDQCGNPKGNKCVFNLCRGCCKKRAFRETADCPGHGLLFKTKYEKSLLWKNGQSGMEQTEMAAQSKVEETLLLKEAIDGVA
;
A
#
# COMPACT_ATOMS: atom_id res chain seq x y z
N MET A 1 -24.34 29.99 15.79
CA MET A 1 -24.24 28.71 16.53
C MET A 1 -24.74 27.61 15.61
N LEU A 2 -23.83 26.83 15.01
CA LEU A 2 -24.17 25.72 14.11
C LEU A 2 -24.07 24.41 14.89
N ASN A 3 -25.12 23.61 14.79
CA ASN A 3 -25.37 22.38 15.55
C ASN A 3 -24.22 21.34 15.46
N PRO A 4 -23.84 20.68 16.57
CA PRO A 4 -22.84 19.60 16.59
C PRO A 4 -23.29 18.31 15.87
N LEU A 5 -24.53 18.23 15.39
CA LEU A 5 -25.07 17.06 14.66
C LEU A 5 -24.69 17.01 13.17
N MET A 6 -24.11 18.08 12.61
CA MET A 6 -23.61 18.10 11.21
C MET A 6 -22.19 17.50 11.06
N ARG A 7 -21.62 16.94 12.14
CA ARG A 7 -20.35 16.18 12.13
C ARG A 7 -20.53 14.70 11.72
N ALA A 8 -21.64 14.36 11.09
CA ALA A 8 -21.81 13.05 10.47
C ALA A 8 -21.06 13.02 9.13
N VAL A 9 -19.75 12.75 9.20
CA VAL A 9 -19.05 12.07 8.10
C VAL A 9 -19.88 10.82 7.80
N LYS A 10 -20.62 10.83 6.68
CA LYS A 10 -21.27 9.63 6.15
C LYS A 10 -20.15 8.64 5.82
N MET A 11 -19.78 7.82 6.79
CA MET A 11 -19.04 6.59 6.58
C MET A 11 -19.93 5.68 5.75
N ILE A 12 -19.78 5.75 4.43
CA ILE A 12 -20.37 4.77 3.55
C ILE A 12 -19.54 3.51 3.69
N SER A 13 -20.08 2.54 4.45
CA SER A 13 -19.53 1.20 4.56
C SER A 13 -19.81 0.45 3.26
N PHE A 14 -19.02 0.70 2.22
CA PHE A 14 -18.99 -0.14 1.01
C PHE A 14 -18.06 -1.33 1.26
N ASN A 15 -18.56 -2.53 0.96
CA ASN A 15 -17.82 -3.80 1.02
C ASN A 15 -16.40 -3.64 0.46
N ILE A 16 -15.40 -3.73 1.35
CA ILE A 16 -13.97 -3.48 1.11
C ILE A 16 -13.39 -4.31 -0.06
N MET A 17 -14.04 -5.41 -0.42
CA MET A 17 -13.58 -6.31 -1.48
C MET A 17 -13.75 -5.76 -2.89
N TRP A 18 -14.74 -4.88 -3.14
CA TRP A 18 -14.96 -4.28 -4.47
C TRP A 18 -14.11 -3.04 -4.73
N VAL A 19 -13.82 -2.24 -3.68
CA VAL A 19 -12.99 -1.03 -3.78
C VAL A 19 -11.55 -1.38 -4.15
N CYS A 20 -11.01 -2.48 -3.62
CA CYS A 20 -9.65 -2.94 -3.96
C CYS A 20 -9.51 -3.41 -5.41
N LEU A 21 -10.54 -4.02 -6.00
CA LEU A 21 -10.48 -4.49 -7.39
C LEU A 21 -10.55 -3.33 -8.38
N PHE A 22 -11.32 -2.29 -8.08
CA PHE A 22 -11.40 -1.07 -8.90
C PHE A 22 -10.16 -0.18 -8.78
N CYS A 23 -9.60 -0.01 -7.57
CA CYS A 23 -8.35 0.75 -7.38
C CYS A 23 -7.15 0.17 -8.15
N PHE A 24 -7.06 -1.16 -8.28
CA PHE A 24 -5.95 -1.81 -8.99
C PHE A 24 -6.03 -1.61 -10.51
N LEU A 25 -7.24 -1.48 -11.07
CA LEU A 25 -7.46 -1.25 -12.51
C LEU A 25 -7.05 0.17 -12.95
N ILE A 26 -7.22 1.17 -12.08
CA ILE A 26 -6.90 2.58 -12.39
C ILE A 26 -5.38 2.81 -12.52
N TYR A 27 -4.57 2.19 -11.65
CA TYR A 27 -3.12 2.31 -11.71
C TYR A 27 -2.47 1.43 -12.80
N CYS A 28 -3.07 0.28 -13.16
CA CYS A 28 -2.50 -0.63 -14.15
C CYS A 28 -2.83 -0.28 -15.62
N LEU A 29 -3.89 0.51 -15.87
CA LEU A 29 -4.30 0.88 -17.25
C LEU A 29 -3.94 2.31 -17.67
N GLY A 30 -3.31 3.11 -16.79
CA GLY A 30 -2.94 4.49 -17.11
C GLY A 30 -4.15 5.43 -17.34
N ILE A 31 -5.36 5.00 -16.98
CA ILE A 31 -6.56 5.81 -17.12
C ILE A 31 -6.61 6.79 -15.95
N SER A 32 -6.36 8.07 -16.24
CA SER A 32 -6.51 9.14 -15.24
C SER A 32 -7.94 9.18 -14.71
N VAL A 33 -8.09 9.46 -13.41
CA VAL A 33 -9.41 9.67 -12.76
C VAL A 33 -10.27 10.68 -13.52
N HIS A 34 -9.62 11.67 -14.16
CA HIS A 34 -10.27 12.63 -15.06
C HIS A 34 -10.97 11.96 -16.25
N CYS A 35 -10.31 11.00 -16.91
CA CYS A 35 -10.88 10.30 -18.05
C CYS A 35 -12.07 9.44 -17.64
N LEU A 36 -11.97 8.76 -16.49
CA LEU A 36 -13.09 8.00 -15.92
C LEU A 36 -14.27 8.90 -15.59
N ARG A 37 -14.01 10.05 -14.96
CA ARG A 37 -15.04 11.03 -14.63
C ARG A 37 -15.82 11.49 -15.86
N LYS A 38 -15.18 11.65 -17.02
CA LYS A 38 -15.86 12.03 -18.27
C LYS A 38 -16.67 10.89 -18.90
N ALA A 39 -16.26 9.64 -18.68
CA ALA A 39 -16.86 8.47 -19.31
C ALA A 39 -18.12 7.95 -18.61
N VAL A 40 -18.35 8.33 -17.34
CA VAL A 40 -19.45 7.78 -16.52
C VAL A 40 -20.37 8.87 -15.97
N ASN A 41 -21.66 8.53 -15.85
CA ASN A 41 -22.69 9.40 -15.29
C ASN A 41 -22.91 9.20 -13.77
N ILE A 42 -22.22 8.23 -13.17
CA ILE A 42 -22.27 7.98 -11.72
C ILE A 42 -21.27 8.89 -10.98
N PRO A 43 -21.54 9.28 -9.71
CA PRO A 43 -20.58 10.03 -8.90
C PRO A 43 -19.24 9.31 -8.75
N VAL A 44 -18.15 10.00 -9.08
CA VAL A 44 -16.78 9.50 -8.96
C VAL A 44 -16.08 10.20 -7.80
N PHE A 45 -15.41 9.39 -6.96
CA PHE A 45 -14.55 9.87 -5.88
C PHE A 45 -13.10 9.55 -6.21
N ALA A 46 -12.22 10.55 -6.16
CA ALA A 46 -10.79 10.34 -6.32
C ALA A 46 -10.17 9.80 -5.02
N ASN A 47 -9.25 8.83 -5.11
CA ASN A 47 -8.48 8.35 -3.96
C ASN A 47 -7.01 8.29 -4.31
N GLY A 48 -6.18 8.97 -3.53
CA GLY A 48 -4.73 8.89 -3.61
C GLY A 48 -4.04 10.23 -3.46
N ASN A 49 -2.93 10.23 -2.72
CA ASN A 49 -2.03 11.36 -2.56
C ASN A 49 -2.66 12.68 -2.07
N ILE A 50 -3.72 12.60 -1.26
CA ILE A 50 -4.31 13.75 -0.56
C ILE A 50 -3.67 13.86 0.82
N GLN A 51 -2.80 14.85 1.04
CA GLN A 51 -2.07 15.06 2.29
C GLN A 51 -2.50 16.31 3.05
N CYS A 52 -3.04 17.31 2.35
CA CYS A 52 -3.59 18.53 2.94
C CYS A 52 -4.86 18.98 2.22
N LEU A 53 -5.55 20.00 2.77
CA LEU A 53 -6.78 20.53 2.18
C LEU A 53 -6.56 21.11 0.77
N SER A 54 -5.41 21.73 0.50
CA SER A 54 -5.11 22.25 -0.84
C SER A 54 -5.01 21.13 -1.89
N ASP A 55 -4.57 19.93 -1.51
CA ASP A 55 -4.56 18.77 -2.43
C ASP A 55 -5.98 18.34 -2.79
N VAL A 56 -6.94 18.49 -1.85
CA VAL A 56 -8.36 18.21 -2.11
C VAL A 56 -8.89 19.15 -3.19
N GLU A 57 -8.69 20.45 -3.00
CA GLU A 57 -9.13 21.50 -3.91
C GLU A 57 -8.50 21.31 -5.30
N GLN A 58 -7.19 21.09 -5.34
CA GLN A 58 -6.46 20.85 -6.58
C GLN A 58 -6.96 19.58 -7.29
N CYS A 59 -7.16 18.49 -6.56
CA CYS A 59 -7.64 17.23 -7.13
C CYS A 59 -9.03 17.41 -7.77
N ILE A 60 -9.96 18.07 -7.06
CA ILE A 60 -11.30 18.34 -7.57
C ILE A 60 -11.24 19.24 -8.80
N GLN A 61 -10.43 20.31 -8.76
CA GLN A 61 -10.29 21.24 -9.88
C GLN A 61 -9.72 20.56 -11.13
N GLN A 62 -8.71 19.71 -10.97
CA GLN A 62 -8.06 19.03 -12.10
C GLN A 62 -8.90 17.90 -12.68
N THR A 63 -9.59 17.14 -11.83
CA THR A 63 -10.25 15.90 -12.25
C THR A 63 -11.76 16.07 -12.48
N GLY A 64 -12.39 17.09 -11.91
CA GLY A 64 -13.84 17.30 -11.98
C GLY A 64 -14.66 16.26 -11.22
N VAL A 65 -14.03 15.54 -10.28
CA VAL A 65 -14.68 14.54 -9.41
C VAL A 65 -15.62 15.19 -8.40
N GLN A 66 -16.58 14.40 -7.90
CA GLN A 66 -17.59 14.88 -6.95
C GLN A 66 -17.08 14.88 -5.51
N GLY A 67 -16.00 14.15 -5.25
CA GLY A 67 -15.38 14.11 -3.94
C GLY A 67 -14.02 13.43 -3.98
N VAL A 68 -13.35 13.46 -2.83
CA VAL A 68 -12.05 12.83 -2.63
C VAL A 68 -12.09 11.93 -1.40
N MET A 69 -11.23 10.92 -1.39
CA MET A 69 -10.96 10.06 -0.25
C MET A 69 -9.49 10.18 0.12
N SER A 70 -9.23 10.42 1.41
CA SER A 70 -7.88 10.35 1.98
C SER A 70 -7.77 9.15 2.91
N ALA A 71 -6.60 8.51 2.90
CA ALA A 71 -6.25 7.41 3.78
C ALA A 71 -5.03 7.76 4.62
N GLU A 72 -3.83 7.78 4.03
CA GLU A 72 -2.59 8.03 4.77
C GLU A 72 -2.56 9.44 5.37
N GLY A 73 -3.03 10.48 4.65
CA GLY A 73 -3.03 11.87 5.16
C GLY A 73 -3.78 12.00 6.49
N ASN A 74 -4.95 11.36 6.61
CA ASN A 74 -5.75 11.37 7.84
C ASN A 74 -5.04 10.72 9.04
N LEU A 75 -4.11 9.77 8.81
CA LEU A 75 -3.38 9.11 9.89
C LEU A 75 -2.32 10.02 10.52
N HIS A 76 -1.81 11.00 9.77
CA HIS A 76 -0.81 11.97 10.25
C HIS A 76 -1.46 13.29 10.68
N ASN A 77 -2.56 13.69 10.05
CA ASN A 77 -3.36 14.84 10.45
C ASN A 77 -4.87 14.50 10.40
N PRO A 78 -5.50 14.18 11.54
CA PRO A 78 -6.94 13.96 11.62
C PRO A 78 -7.79 15.19 11.26
N ALA A 79 -7.24 16.41 11.39
CA ALA A 79 -7.89 17.67 11.06
C ALA A 79 -7.70 18.10 9.58
N LEU A 80 -7.24 17.18 8.72
CA LEU A 80 -6.96 17.44 7.30
C LEU A 80 -8.10 18.15 6.57
N PHE A 81 -9.33 17.67 6.73
CA PHE A 81 -10.51 18.24 6.06
C PHE A 81 -11.02 19.55 6.66
N GLU A 82 -10.51 19.93 7.83
CA GLU A 82 -10.77 21.25 8.41
C GLU A 82 -9.72 22.28 7.98
N GLY A 83 -8.67 21.85 7.25
CA GLY A 83 -7.58 22.72 6.81
C GLY A 83 -6.68 23.21 7.96
N ARG A 84 -6.72 22.54 9.12
CA ARG A 84 -5.95 22.90 10.30
C ARG A 84 -4.78 21.94 10.50
N ASN A 85 -3.68 22.46 11.05
CA ASN A 85 -2.53 21.67 11.48
C ASN A 85 -2.38 21.82 13.01
N PRO A 86 -3.22 21.13 13.80
CA PRO A 86 -3.17 21.20 15.25
C PRO A 86 -1.89 20.57 15.81
N VAL A 87 -1.66 20.78 17.11
CA VAL A 87 -0.59 20.10 17.82
C VAL A 87 -0.94 18.62 18.01
N VAL A 88 0.06 17.75 17.89
CA VAL A 88 -0.16 16.31 17.82
C VAL A 88 -0.76 15.69 19.09
N TRP A 89 -0.57 16.31 20.26
CA TRP A 89 -1.15 15.81 21.51
C TRP A 89 -2.63 16.19 21.66
N GLU A 90 -3.09 17.29 21.06
CA GLU A 90 -4.52 17.68 21.08
C GLU A 90 -5.36 16.60 20.39
N MET A 91 -4.93 16.22 19.18
CA MET A 91 -5.57 15.15 18.40
C MET A 91 -5.47 13.79 19.11
N ALA A 92 -4.37 13.50 19.79
CA ALA A 92 -4.19 12.26 20.50
C ALA A 92 -5.07 12.18 21.77
N GLU A 93 -5.20 13.28 22.52
CA GLU A 93 -6.06 13.38 23.70
C GLU A 93 -7.52 13.17 23.32
N GLU A 94 -8.00 13.84 22.27
CA GLU A 94 -9.36 13.63 21.73
C GLU A 94 -9.57 12.18 21.26
N TYR A 95 -8.61 11.63 20.51
CA TYR A 95 -8.68 10.25 20.04
C TYR A 95 -8.73 9.24 21.20
N LEU A 96 -7.91 9.41 22.23
CA LEU A 96 -7.90 8.52 23.39
C LEU A 96 -9.21 8.61 24.18
N GLU A 97 -9.86 9.77 24.24
CA GLU A 97 -11.17 9.93 24.86
C GLU A 97 -12.26 9.18 24.09
N ILE A 98 -12.23 9.25 22.75
CA ILE A 98 -13.11 8.46 21.89
C ILE A 98 -12.88 6.96 22.10
N VAL A 99 -11.62 6.51 22.23
CA VAL A 99 -11.27 5.10 22.48
C VAL A 99 -11.78 4.63 23.84
N LYS A 100 -11.85 5.50 24.86
CA LYS A 100 -12.47 5.14 26.15
C LYS A 100 -13.98 4.93 26.01
N GLN A 101 -14.65 5.78 25.23
CA GLN A 101 -16.09 5.65 24.96
C GLN A 101 -16.40 4.43 24.08
N TYR A 102 -15.52 4.15 23.12
CA TYR A 102 -15.65 3.06 22.15
C TYR A 102 -14.40 2.17 22.16
N PRO A 103 -14.32 1.20 23.09
CA PRO A 103 -13.15 0.35 23.25
C PRO A 103 -12.80 -0.43 21.97
N CYS A 104 -11.53 -0.43 21.60
CA CYS A 104 -11.00 -1.18 20.47
C CYS A 104 -9.68 -1.88 20.83
N PRO A 105 -9.24 -2.87 20.03
CA PRO A 105 -7.96 -3.53 20.25
C PRO A 105 -6.79 -2.53 20.36
N LEU A 106 -5.98 -2.67 21.41
CA LEU A 106 -4.86 -1.78 21.69
C LEU A 106 -3.83 -1.71 20.55
N SER A 107 -3.77 -2.74 19.70
CA SER A 107 -2.94 -2.75 18.48
C SER A 107 -3.32 -1.62 17.51
N PHE A 108 -4.62 -1.33 17.35
CA PHE A 108 -5.11 -0.28 16.45
C PHE A 108 -4.77 1.10 17.03
N VAL A 109 -5.07 1.31 18.31
CA VAL A 109 -4.75 2.55 19.02
C VAL A 109 -3.26 2.87 18.90
N ARG A 110 -2.40 1.89 19.22
CA ARG A 110 -0.95 2.06 19.12
C ARG A 110 -0.49 2.37 17.70
N ALA A 111 -1.05 1.68 16.69
CA ALA A 111 -0.70 1.93 15.30
C ALA A 111 -1.08 3.35 14.85
N HIS A 112 -2.23 3.87 15.26
CA HIS A 112 -2.64 5.25 14.99
C HIS A 112 -1.74 6.27 15.69
N LEU A 113 -1.40 6.04 16.98
CA LEU A 113 -0.48 6.92 17.70
C LEU A 113 0.92 6.95 17.07
N PHE A 114 1.43 5.83 16.57
CA PHE A 114 2.70 5.81 15.83
C PHE A 114 2.68 6.64 14.54
N LYS A 115 1.52 6.77 13.90
CA LYS A 115 1.34 7.58 12.69
C LYS A 115 1.16 9.05 13.04
N LEU A 116 0.25 9.36 13.97
CA LEU A 116 -0.01 10.72 14.43
C LEU A 116 1.25 11.39 14.99
N TRP A 117 2.07 10.65 15.74
CA TRP A 117 3.31 11.15 16.33
C TRP A 117 4.55 10.81 15.50
N HIS A 118 4.41 10.49 14.21
CA HIS A 118 5.52 9.98 13.42
C HIS A 118 6.77 10.86 13.49
N HIS A 119 6.60 12.17 13.32
CA HIS A 119 7.71 13.15 13.35
C HIS A 119 8.24 13.36 14.77
N THR A 120 7.34 13.53 15.74
CA THR A 120 7.68 13.70 17.16
C THR A 120 8.48 12.52 17.72
N LEU A 121 8.12 11.29 17.34
CA LEU A 121 8.80 10.07 17.78
C LEU A 121 10.15 9.83 17.10
N GLN A 122 10.44 10.51 15.98
CA GLN A 122 11.78 10.48 15.39
C GLN A 122 12.77 11.32 16.22
N VAL A 123 12.30 12.43 16.77
CA VAL A 123 13.05 13.29 17.69
C VAL A 123 13.18 12.62 19.06
N HIS A 124 12.05 12.18 19.63
CA HIS A 124 12.00 11.54 20.94
C HIS A 124 12.01 10.01 20.85
N GLN A 125 13.19 9.45 20.57
CA GLN A 125 13.33 7.99 20.40
C GLN A 125 12.95 7.19 21.66
N HIS A 126 13.17 7.75 22.86
CA HIS A 126 12.77 7.10 24.11
C HIS A 126 11.25 6.89 24.21
N LEU A 127 10.45 7.91 23.86
CA LEU A 127 8.98 7.81 23.84
C LEU A 127 8.49 6.80 22.80
N ARG A 128 9.20 6.68 21.68
CA ARG A 128 8.88 5.69 20.64
C ARG A 128 9.01 4.26 21.17
N ASP A 129 10.05 3.99 21.94
CA ASP A 129 10.30 2.68 22.54
C ASP A 129 9.30 2.40 23.67
N GLU A 130 8.97 3.39 24.50
CA GLU A 130 7.94 3.25 25.53
C GLU A 130 6.55 2.98 24.93
N LEU A 131 6.16 3.72 23.88
CA LEU A 131 4.92 3.47 23.15
C LEU A 131 4.81 2.03 22.62
N ALA A 132 5.95 1.45 22.21
CA ALA A 132 6.01 0.07 21.73
C ALA A 132 5.82 -0.97 22.85
N LYS A 133 6.30 -0.69 24.07
CA LYS A 133 6.25 -1.61 25.22
C LYS A 133 4.90 -1.62 25.94
N VAL A 134 4.23 -0.48 26.01
CA VAL A 134 2.98 -0.29 26.76
C VAL A 134 1.90 -1.28 26.33
N LYS A 135 1.19 -1.86 27.31
CA LYS A 135 0.14 -2.89 27.12
C LYS A 135 -1.24 -2.49 27.64
N THR A 136 -1.40 -1.28 28.17
CA THR A 136 -2.66 -0.78 28.74
C THR A 136 -3.03 0.55 28.11
N LEU A 137 -4.33 0.87 28.07
CA LEU A 137 -4.81 2.16 27.56
C LEU A 137 -4.33 3.32 28.45
N GLU A 138 -4.33 3.13 29.77
CA GLU A 138 -3.78 4.11 30.72
C GLU A 138 -2.31 4.38 30.47
N GLY A 139 -1.51 3.35 30.16
CA GLY A 139 -0.11 3.54 29.80
C GLY A 139 0.06 4.37 28.52
N LEU A 140 -0.83 4.21 27.53
CA LEU A 140 -0.78 5.02 26.31
C LEU A 140 -1.12 6.49 26.61
N ALA A 141 -2.09 6.72 27.50
CA ALA A 141 -2.41 8.06 27.98
C ALA A 141 -1.26 8.69 28.76
N SER A 142 -0.51 7.92 29.56
CA SER A 142 0.69 8.39 30.24
C SER A 142 1.79 8.80 29.25
N VAL A 143 2.05 8.00 28.21
CA VAL A 143 2.99 8.37 27.14
C VAL A 143 2.54 9.64 26.43
N SER A 144 1.24 9.81 26.18
CA SER A 144 0.69 11.04 25.58
C SER A 144 0.95 12.28 26.45
N LYS A 145 0.78 12.16 27.78
CA LYS A 145 1.06 13.24 28.73
C LYS A 145 2.55 13.59 28.78
N GLU A 146 3.42 12.58 28.77
CA GLU A 146 4.87 12.78 28.76
C GLU A 146 5.32 13.47 27.46
N LEU A 147 4.83 13.00 26.30
CA LEU A 147 5.09 13.63 25.00
C LEU A 147 4.69 15.11 25.00
N LYS A 148 3.50 15.42 25.51
CA LYS A 148 3.01 16.81 25.64
C LYS A 148 3.95 17.66 26.51
N LEU A 149 4.38 17.13 27.65
CA LEU A 149 5.29 17.84 28.56
C LEU A 149 6.64 18.13 27.89
N HIS A 150 7.20 17.16 27.16
CA HIS A 150 8.45 17.35 26.42
C HIS A 150 8.32 18.43 25.35
N CYS A 151 7.27 18.37 24.52
CA CYS A 151 7.05 19.37 23.48
C CYS A 151 6.81 20.77 24.07
N GLN A 152 6.05 20.89 25.18
CA GLN A 152 5.83 22.17 25.85
C GLN A 152 7.11 22.79 26.41
N LYS A 153 8.03 21.95 26.93
CA LYS A 153 9.36 22.41 27.37
C LYS A 153 10.18 22.95 26.21
N GLU A 154 10.17 22.26 25.06
CA GLU A 154 10.85 22.73 23.85
C GLU A 154 10.27 24.05 23.34
N ILE A 155 8.94 24.16 23.28
CA ILE A 155 8.26 25.41 22.89
C ILE A 155 8.65 26.57 23.81
N ALA A 156 8.76 26.33 25.11
CA ALA A 156 9.17 27.36 26.08
C ALA A 156 10.64 27.79 25.92
N GLN A 157 11.50 26.90 25.43
CA GLN A 157 12.93 27.17 25.19
C GLN A 157 13.17 27.93 23.88
N LEU A 158 12.27 27.82 22.90
CA LEU A 158 12.38 28.43 21.56
C LEU A 158 12.01 29.92 21.50
N LYS A 159 12.17 30.69 22.59
CA LYS A 159 11.79 32.11 22.70
C LYS A 159 12.65 33.10 21.86
N GLY A 160 13.03 32.74 20.63
CA GLY A 160 13.67 33.64 19.67
C GLY A 160 14.16 32.90 18.42
N GLU A 161 13.36 32.95 17.36
CA GLU A 161 13.73 32.74 15.95
C GLU A 161 14.65 31.55 15.62
N GLU A 162 14.22 30.32 15.92
CA GLU A 162 14.74 29.15 15.20
C GLU A 162 13.67 28.62 14.24
N ASN A 163 13.96 28.68 12.94
CA ASN A 163 13.21 27.95 11.92
C ASN A 163 13.18 26.45 12.26
N PRO A 164 12.12 25.71 11.88
CA PRO A 164 12.05 24.27 12.11
C PRO A 164 13.32 23.58 11.58
N LYS A 165 13.96 22.76 12.41
CA LYS A 165 15.19 22.03 12.05
C LYS A 165 14.85 20.93 11.04
N GLY A 166 15.19 21.15 9.76
CA GLY A 166 15.06 20.17 8.67
C GLY A 166 14.36 20.71 7.43
N ASP A 167 14.15 19.84 6.44
CA ASP A 167 13.49 20.19 5.15
C ASP A 167 11.97 20.46 5.27
N SER A 168 11.39 20.39 6.48
CA SER A 168 9.94 20.57 6.70
C SER A 168 9.60 21.97 7.19
N PRO A 169 8.52 22.60 6.67
CA PRO A 169 8.07 23.91 7.12
C PRO A 169 7.39 23.88 8.51
N PHE A 170 7.20 22.70 9.11
CA PHE A 170 6.50 22.54 10.39
C PHE A 170 7.40 21.98 11.48
N PHE A 171 7.21 22.44 12.72
CA PHE A 171 7.81 21.82 13.88
C PHE A 171 7.30 20.38 14.07
N HIS A 172 8.11 19.53 14.70
CA HIS A 172 7.82 18.09 14.82
C HIS A 172 6.57 17.78 15.65
N TRP A 173 6.12 18.71 16.49
CA TRP A 173 4.90 18.61 17.28
C TRP A 173 3.62 19.12 16.59
N ILE A 174 3.72 19.57 15.34
CA ILE A 174 2.59 19.96 14.52
C ILE A 174 2.19 18.79 13.62
N CYS A 175 0.88 18.49 13.56
CA CYS A 175 0.33 17.53 12.61
C CYS A 175 0.69 17.99 11.19
N GLN A 176 1.46 17.18 10.47
CA GLN A 176 2.00 17.55 9.17
C GLN A 176 1.89 16.39 8.16
N PRO A 177 1.78 16.69 6.85
CA PRO A 177 1.84 15.73 5.77
C PRO A 177 3.04 14.76 5.85
N TYR A 178 2.79 13.48 5.60
CA TYR A 178 3.87 12.50 5.48
C TYR A 178 4.27 12.26 4.03
N PHE A 179 5.38 12.86 3.64
CA PHE A 179 6.02 12.59 2.36
C PHE A 179 7.05 11.48 2.50
N ARG A 180 6.82 10.37 1.78
CA ARG A 180 7.84 9.32 1.66
C ARG A 180 8.96 9.84 0.76
N SER A 181 10.12 10.11 1.35
CA SER A 181 11.33 10.33 0.57
C SER A 181 11.51 9.18 -0.42
N ARG A 182 11.78 9.49 -1.68
CA ARG A 182 12.11 8.45 -2.66
C ARG A 182 13.32 7.66 -2.13
N PRO A 183 13.36 6.33 -2.28
CA PRO A 183 14.57 5.58 -1.99
C PRO A 183 15.73 6.24 -2.74
N LYS A 184 16.79 6.66 -2.02
CA LYS A 184 17.99 7.18 -2.68
C LYS A 184 18.45 6.13 -3.68
N GLU A 185 18.49 6.49 -4.96
CA GLU A 185 19.11 5.65 -5.98
C GLU A 185 20.55 5.43 -5.55
N THR A 186 20.92 4.18 -5.28
CA THR A 186 22.31 3.85 -5.03
C THR A 186 23.07 4.03 -6.34
N CYS A 187 23.63 5.22 -6.55
CA CYS A 187 24.57 5.47 -7.63
C CYS A 187 25.82 4.64 -7.32
N LYS A 188 26.08 3.62 -8.14
CA LYS A 188 27.36 2.92 -8.14
C LYS A 188 28.33 3.72 -8.99
N GLU A 189 29.08 4.64 -8.38
CA GLU A 189 30.32 5.13 -8.98
C GLU A 189 31.41 5.18 -7.91
N ASN A 190 32.50 4.50 -8.20
CA ASN A 190 33.72 4.49 -7.40
C ASN A 190 34.42 5.85 -7.53
N GLY A 191 34.82 6.48 -6.42
CA GLY A 191 35.78 7.58 -6.45
C GLY A 191 35.67 8.61 -5.33
N THR A 192 36.40 8.36 -4.24
CA THR A 192 37.15 9.31 -3.37
C THR A 192 36.67 10.77 -3.18
N GLY A 193 36.36 11.13 -1.92
CA GLY A 193 36.40 12.50 -1.38
C GLY A 193 35.32 12.80 -0.33
N GLY A 194 35.70 13.05 0.94
CA GLY A 194 34.79 13.34 2.08
C GLY A 194 33.92 14.61 1.88
N THR A 195 32.83 14.85 2.61
CA THR A 195 32.72 14.88 4.09
C THR A 195 31.27 14.67 4.58
N GLU A 196 31.18 14.04 5.76
CA GLU A 196 30.17 14.11 6.85
C GLU A 196 28.66 14.09 6.54
N GLY A 197 28.05 12.93 6.79
CA GLY A 197 26.61 12.76 6.93
C GLY A 197 26.25 11.40 7.56
N SER A 198 25.74 11.44 8.78
CA SER A 198 25.29 10.31 9.63
C SER A 198 24.87 9.03 8.89
N MET A 199 25.80 8.06 8.83
CA MET A 199 25.52 6.71 8.37
C MET A 199 24.85 5.91 9.50
N ARG A 200 23.53 5.78 9.46
CA ARG A 200 22.87 4.69 10.19
C ARG A 200 23.14 3.38 9.44
N GLY A 201 24.33 2.84 9.66
CA GLY A 201 24.74 1.54 9.12
C GLY A 201 23.75 0.45 9.55
N LYS A 202 23.30 -0.36 8.58
CA LYS A 202 23.03 -1.77 8.87
C LYS A 202 24.30 -2.28 9.55
N ARG A 203 24.22 -2.61 10.84
CA ARG A 203 25.32 -3.14 11.65
C ARG A 203 26.32 -3.90 10.78
N ALA A 204 27.51 -3.33 10.62
CA ALA A 204 28.66 -4.11 10.20
C ALA A 204 28.80 -5.23 11.24
N LEU A 205 28.91 -6.46 10.76
CA LEU A 205 29.31 -7.56 11.58
C LEU A 205 30.79 -7.27 11.88
N GLU A 206 31.10 -6.90 13.12
CA GLU A 206 32.49 -6.90 13.57
C GLU A 206 32.96 -8.36 13.45
N GLU A 207 33.99 -8.56 12.64
CA GLU A 207 34.74 -9.80 12.56
C GLU A 207 35.55 -9.90 13.85
N GLU A 208 34.88 -10.31 14.92
CA GLU A 208 35.54 -10.83 16.11
C GLU A 208 36.10 -12.21 15.71
N GLU A 209 37.41 -12.24 15.45
CA GLU A 209 38.20 -13.47 15.47
C GLU A 209 38.06 -14.10 16.86
N ASP A 210 37.15 -15.06 17.01
CA ASP A 210 37.19 -15.96 18.15
C ASP A 210 36.80 -17.38 17.72
N GLY A 211 37.79 -18.27 17.81
CA GLY A 211 37.73 -19.65 17.37
C GLY A 211 36.85 -20.48 18.28
N ASN A 212 35.58 -20.66 17.95
CA ASN A 212 34.81 -21.81 18.40
C ASN A 212 33.60 -22.09 17.49
N SER A 213 33.60 -23.24 16.81
CA SER A 213 32.71 -23.56 15.70
C SER A 213 31.29 -24.02 16.08
N ASP A 214 30.78 -23.78 17.29
CA ASP A 214 29.59 -24.52 17.77
C ASP A 214 28.50 -23.74 18.52
N SER A 215 28.37 -22.42 18.33
CA SER A 215 27.27 -21.66 18.96
C SER A 215 26.24 -21.10 17.96
N LEU A 216 24.99 -21.60 18.05
CA LEU A 216 23.87 -21.11 17.23
C LEU A 216 23.45 -19.70 17.69
N SER A 217 23.25 -18.77 16.75
CA SER A 217 22.72 -17.42 17.06
C SER A 217 21.39 -17.45 17.84
N LYS A 218 21.12 -16.40 18.63
CA LYS A 218 19.89 -16.23 19.44
C LYS A 218 18.58 -16.48 18.65
N ASN A 219 18.54 -16.14 17.37
CA ASN A 219 17.38 -16.40 16.50
C ASN A 219 17.26 -17.87 16.04
N LYS A 220 18.40 -18.55 15.83
CA LYS A 220 18.43 -19.99 15.52
C LYS A 220 18.01 -20.81 16.75
N GLN A 221 18.47 -20.41 17.95
CA GLN A 221 18.06 -21.02 19.22
C GLN A 221 16.55 -20.90 19.46
N LYS A 222 15.96 -19.70 19.30
CA LYS A 222 14.50 -19.49 19.39
C LYS A 222 13.70 -20.33 18.39
N LYS A 223 14.25 -20.59 17.19
CA LYS A 223 13.62 -21.44 16.18
C LYS A 223 13.75 -22.94 16.50
N LYS A 224 14.84 -23.37 17.15
CA LYS A 224 15.02 -24.75 17.63
C LYS A 224 14.10 -25.06 18.82
N LEU A 225 13.90 -24.11 19.73
CA LEU A 225 12.93 -24.25 20.84
C LEU A 225 11.48 -24.42 20.33
N ARG A 226 11.12 -23.76 19.22
CA ARG A 226 9.78 -23.90 18.61
C ARG A 226 9.62 -25.17 17.76
N ASN A 227 10.71 -25.75 17.28
CA ASN A 227 10.72 -26.99 16.50
C ASN A 227 12.02 -27.76 16.81
N PRO A 228 11.99 -28.68 17.79
CA PRO A 228 13.18 -29.41 18.25
C PRO A 228 13.89 -30.20 17.14
N ASN A 229 13.13 -30.66 16.13
CA ASN A 229 13.65 -31.44 15.00
C ASN A 229 14.31 -30.56 13.91
N LYS A 230 14.36 -29.24 14.09
CA LYS A 230 14.96 -28.32 13.12
C LYS A 230 16.48 -28.28 13.27
N SER A 231 17.18 -28.99 12.40
CA SER A 231 18.64 -28.90 12.30
C SER A 231 19.07 -27.60 11.61
N PHE A 232 20.12 -26.97 12.14
CA PHE A 232 20.77 -25.77 11.58
C PHE A 232 22.13 -26.07 10.98
N ASP A 233 22.52 -27.34 10.97
CA ASP A 233 23.73 -27.81 10.33
C ASP A 233 23.67 -27.51 8.81
N PRO A 234 24.61 -26.73 8.27
CA PRO A 234 24.70 -26.48 6.83
C PRO A 234 24.80 -27.77 5.99
N SER A 235 25.39 -28.84 6.53
CA SER A 235 25.58 -30.12 5.84
C SER A 235 24.26 -30.89 5.64
N LEU A 236 23.30 -30.69 6.56
CA LEU A 236 21.98 -31.33 6.55
C LEU A 236 20.93 -30.54 5.75
N LYS A 237 21.28 -29.38 5.17
CA LYS A 237 20.36 -28.64 4.30
C LYS A 237 20.14 -29.39 2.99
N PRO A 238 18.87 -29.53 2.52
CA PRO A 238 18.59 -30.16 1.24
C PRO A 238 19.39 -29.51 0.11
N LYS A 239 20.22 -30.29 -0.58
CA LYS A 239 20.95 -29.83 -1.76
C LYS A 239 19.98 -29.76 -2.92
N TYR A 240 19.49 -28.56 -3.23
CA TYR A 240 18.62 -28.35 -4.39
C TYR A 240 19.41 -28.50 -5.68
N ALA A 241 18.84 -29.23 -6.66
CA ALA A 241 19.36 -29.21 -8.02
C ALA A 241 19.32 -27.77 -8.55
N LYS A 242 20.42 -27.31 -9.15
CA LYS A 242 20.52 -25.97 -9.72
C LYS A 242 19.92 -25.97 -11.13
N CYS A 243 19.36 -24.84 -11.52
CA CYS A 243 18.87 -24.58 -12.87
C CYS A 243 20.04 -24.27 -13.79
N ASP A 244 20.18 -25.03 -14.88
CA ASP A 244 21.32 -24.94 -15.80
C ASP A 244 21.51 -23.54 -16.41
N GLN A 245 20.42 -22.78 -16.55
CA GLN A 245 20.46 -21.44 -17.16
C GLN A 245 20.88 -20.29 -16.23
N CYS A 246 20.77 -20.45 -14.90
CA CYS A 246 20.98 -19.30 -13.99
C CYS A 246 21.44 -19.66 -12.57
N GLY A 247 21.71 -20.93 -12.28
CA GLY A 247 22.19 -21.38 -10.96
C GLY A 247 21.15 -21.38 -9.83
N ASN A 248 19.95 -20.83 -10.07
CA ASN A 248 18.86 -20.82 -9.09
C ASN A 248 18.28 -22.22 -8.83
N PRO A 249 17.70 -22.49 -7.65
CA PRO A 249 17.09 -23.78 -7.35
C PRO A 249 16.00 -24.15 -8.37
N LYS A 250 16.08 -25.38 -8.87
CA LYS A 250 15.12 -25.99 -9.79
C LYS A 250 13.80 -26.26 -9.07
N GLY A 251 12.69 -26.05 -9.78
CA GLY A 251 11.38 -26.43 -9.26
C GLY A 251 11.23 -27.95 -9.31
N ASN A 252 10.99 -28.61 -8.17
CA ASN A 252 10.89 -30.07 -8.10
C ASN A 252 9.77 -30.66 -8.98
N LYS A 253 8.71 -29.88 -9.26
CA LYS A 253 7.57 -30.28 -10.10
C LYS A 253 7.56 -29.57 -11.47
N CYS A 254 8.64 -28.90 -11.84
CA CYS A 254 8.72 -28.11 -13.07
C CYS A 254 8.83 -29.02 -14.31
N VAL A 255 7.91 -28.87 -15.26
CA VAL A 255 7.90 -29.64 -16.52
C VAL A 255 9.18 -29.43 -17.33
N PHE A 256 9.70 -28.19 -17.31
CA PHE A 256 10.92 -27.82 -18.03
C PHE A 256 12.20 -28.08 -17.25
N ASN A 257 12.11 -28.61 -16.03
CA ASN A 257 13.26 -28.82 -15.18
C ASN A 257 14.10 -27.53 -14.87
N LEU A 258 13.46 -26.36 -14.95
CA LEU A 258 14.09 -25.04 -14.72
C LEU A 258 13.64 -24.43 -13.38
N CYS A 259 14.30 -23.35 -12.94
CA CYS A 259 13.78 -22.49 -11.87
C CYS A 259 12.52 -21.74 -12.34
N ARG A 260 11.75 -21.14 -11.43
CA ARG A 260 10.52 -20.40 -11.76
C ARG A 260 10.75 -19.29 -12.80
N GLY A 261 11.85 -18.54 -12.70
CA GLY A 261 12.17 -17.43 -13.60
C GLY A 261 12.44 -17.89 -15.04
N CYS A 262 13.34 -18.87 -15.20
CA CYS A 262 13.68 -19.46 -16.50
C CYS A 262 12.50 -20.25 -17.09
N CYS A 263 11.77 -20.99 -16.26
CA CYS A 263 10.55 -21.68 -16.63
C CYS A 263 9.50 -20.72 -17.20
N LYS A 264 9.28 -19.55 -16.58
CA LYS A 264 8.36 -18.53 -17.08
C LYS A 264 8.75 -18.02 -18.46
N LYS A 265 10.03 -17.72 -18.69
CA LYS A 265 10.54 -17.24 -19.99
C LYS A 265 10.34 -18.28 -21.09
N ARG A 266 10.67 -19.54 -20.80
CA ARG A 266 10.51 -20.65 -21.75
C ARG A 266 9.05 -20.97 -22.03
N ALA A 267 8.25 -21.12 -20.99
CA ALA A 267 6.81 -21.38 -21.08
C ALA A 267 6.05 -20.29 -21.84
N PHE A 268 6.48 -19.03 -21.72
CA PHE A 268 5.93 -17.94 -22.53
C PHE A 268 6.31 -18.04 -24.00
N ARG A 269 7.59 -18.30 -24.32
CA ARG A 269 8.07 -18.45 -25.71
C ARG A 269 7.44 -19.63 -26.43
N GLU A 270 7.31 -20.75 -25.74
CA GLU A 270 6.76 -22.00 -26.28
C GLU A 270 5.22 -22.07 -26.13
N THR A 271 4.57 -21.03 -25.60
CA THR A 271 3.14 -21.00 -25.25
C THR A 271 2.70 -22.31 -24.58
N ALA A 272 3.41 -22.67 -23.52
CA ALA A 272 3.30 -23.96 -22.86
C ALA A 272 2.96 -23.79 -21.38
N ASP A 273 2.36 -24.83 -20.81
CA ASP A 273 1.92 -24.83 -19.41
C ASP A 273 2.95 -25.51 -18.52
N CYS A 274 3.08 -25.03 -17.28
CA CYS A 274 3.89 -25.67 -16.26
C CYS A 274 3.12 -25.71 -14.93
N PRO A 275 2.44 -26.85 -14.63
CA PRO A 275 1.71 -27.04 -13.37
C PRO A 275 2.59 -26.85 -12.13
N GLY A 276 3.86 -27.27 -12.16
CA GLY A 276 4.77 -27.12 -11.03
C GLY A 276 5.09 -25.69 -10.61
N HIS A 277 4.88 -24.71 -11.49
CA HIS A 277 5.04 -23.28 -11.20
C HIS A 277 3.73 -22.49 -11.36
N GLY A 278 2.60 -23.17 -11.62
CA GLY A 278 1.31 -22.55 -11.88
C GLY A 278 1.27 -21.65 -13.12
N LEU A 279 2.02 -22.02 -14.17
CA LEU A 279 2.02 -21.28 -15.44
C LEU A 279 1.02 -21.92 -16.40
N LEU A 280 0.07 -21.13 -16.90
CA LEU A 280 -1.04 -21.58 -17.76
C LEU A 280 -1.11 -20.72 -19.03
N PHE A 281 0.00 -20.61 -19.78
CA PHE A 281 0.05 -19.79 -20.99
C PHE A 281 -0.74 -20.40 -22.16
N LYS A 282 -0.64 -21.72 -22.37
CA LYS A 282 -1.36 -22.46 -23.42
C LYS A 282 -2.86 -22.41 -23.17
N THR A 283 -3.28 -22.83 -21.98
CA THR A 283 -4.70 -22.86 -21.58
C THR A 283 -5.34 -21.46 -21.70
N LYS A 284 -4.64 -20.40 -21.29
CA LYS A 284 -5.14 -19.02 -21.43
C LYS A 284 -5.22 -18.56 -22.89
N TYR A 285 -4.24 -18.95 -23.70
CA TYR A 285 -4.24 -18.63 -25.12
C TYR A 285 -5.39 -19.31 -25.87
N GLU A 286 -5.61 -20.61 -25.64
CA GLU A 286 -6.73 -21.37 -26.22
C GLU A 286 -8.08 -20.80 -25.80
N LYS A 287 -8.24 -20.45 -24.51
CA LYS A 287 -9.47 -19.81 -24.02
C LYS A 287 -9.74 -18.44 -24.65
N SER A 288 -8.68 -17.69 -24.95
CA SER A 288 -8.79 -16.40 -25.66
C SER A 288 -9.25 -16.59 -27.10
N LEU A 289 -8.72 -17.61 -27.80
CA LEU A 289 -9.16 -17.95 -29.16
C LEU A 289 -10.64 -18.36 -29.19
N LEU A 290 -11.08 -19.21 -28.25
CA LEU A 290 -12.49 -19.60 -28.14
C LEU A 290 -13.41 -18.40 -27.90
N TRP A 291 -12.98 -17.44 -27.06
CA TRP A 291 -13.76 -16.23 -26.81
C TRP A 291 -13.86 -15.33 -28.05
N LYS A 292 -12.76 -15.16 -28.80
CA LYS A 292 -12.76 -14.39 -30.06
C LYS A 292 -13.65 -15.03 -31.12
N ASN A 293 -13.57 -16.35 -31.28
CA ASN A 293 -14.39 -17.08 -32.24
C ASN A 293 -15.89 -17.08 -31.84
N GLY A 294 -16.18 -17.04 -30.53
CA GLY A 294 -17.55 -16.89 -30.02
C GLY A 294 -18.16 -15.53 -30.33
N GLN A 295 -17.38 -14.45 -30.27
CA GLN A 295 -17.85 -13.10 -30.63
C GLN A 295 -18.16 -12.98 -32.12
N SER A 296 -17.29 -13.50 -32.99
CA SER A 296 -17.55 -13.46 -34.45
C SER A 296 -18.78 -14.29 -34.84
N GLY A 297 -19.08 -15.37 -34.12
CA GLY A 297 -20.29 -16.16 -34.33
C GLY A 297 -21.57 -15.44 -33.89
N MET A 298 -21.53 -14.67 -32.80
CA MET A 298 -22.68 -13.87 -32.34
C MET A 298 -22.96 -12.69 -33.28
N GLU A 299 -21.93 -11.98 -33.74
CA GLU A 299 -22.07 -10.88 -34.72
C GLU A 299 -22.65 -11.37 -36.07
N GLN A 300 -22.22 -12.55 -36.55
CA GLN A 300 -22.78 -13.14 -37.77
C GLN A 300 -24.25 -13.56 -37.61
N THR A 301 -24.64 -14.03 -36.42
CA THR A 301 -26.01 -14.44 -36.14
C THR A 301 -26.94 -13.22 -36.01
N GLU A 302 -26.46 -12.13 -35.41
CA GLU A 302 -27.19 -10.86 -35.32
C GLU A 302 -27.38 -10.20 -36.70
N MET A 303 -26.36 -10.20 -37.56
CA MET A 303 -26.49 -9.72 -38.93
C MET A 303 -27.49 -10.54 -39.77
N ALA A 304 -27.49 -11.87 -39.62
CA ALA A 304 -28.43 -12.75 -40.30
C ALA A 304 -29.88 -12.66 -39.74
N ALA A 305 -30.04 -12.28 -38.47
CA ALA A 305 -31.34 -12.01 -37.89
C ALA A 305 -31.90 -10.67 -38.39
N GLN A 306 -31.07 -9.64 -38.51
CA GLN A 306 -31.47 -8.33 -39.04
C GLN A 306 -31.89 -8.41 -40.51
N SER A 307 -31.15 -9.16 -41.35
CA SER A 307 -31.51 -9.32 -42.76
C SER A 307 -32.85 -10.05 -42.95
N LYS A 308 -33.17 -11.04 -42.10
CA LYS A 308 -34.47 -11.72 -42.13
C LYS A 308 -35.62 -10.80 -41.75
N VAL A 309 -35.44 -9.94 -40.74
CA VAL A 309 -36.46 -8.99 -40.30
C VAL A 309 -36.75 -7.96 -41.40
N GLU A 310 -35.72 -7.50 -42.10
CA GLU A 310 -35.84 -6.56 -43.22
C GLU A 310 -36.57 -7.20 -44.42
N GLU A 311 -36.26 -8.47 -44.74
CA GLU A 311 -36.96 -9.24 -45.77
C GLU A 311 -38.44 -9.50 -45.40
N THR A 312 -38.76 -9.71 -44.12
CA THR A 312 -40.16 -9.87 -43.68
C THR A 312 -40.94 -8.56 -43.68
N LEU A 313 -40.27 -7.41 -43.49
CA LEU A 313 -40.89 -6.09 -43.52
C LEU A 313 -41.28 -5.72 -44.96
N LEU A 314 -40.38 -5.95 -45.93
CA LEU A 314 -40.64 -5.71 -47.35
C LEU A 314 -41.78 -6.58 -47.89
N LEU A 315 -41.90 -7.83 -47.43
CA LEU A 315 -43.02 -8.70 -47.80
C LEU A 315 -44.37 -8.22 -47.22
N LYS A 316 -44.38 -7.61 -46.03
CA LYS A 316 -45.60 -7.04 -45.45
C LYS A 316 -46.07 -5.79 -46.19
N GLU A 317 -45.14 -4.89 -46.53
CA GLU A 317 -45.45 -3.67 -47.29
C GLU A 317 -45.97 -3.98 -48.70
N ALA A 318 -45.51 -5.07 -49.32
CA ALA A 318 -46.02 -5.54 -50.61
C ALA A 318 -47.44 -6.14 -50.55
N ILE A 319 -47.85 -6.67 -49.40
CA ILE A 319 -49.19 -7.26 -49.20
C ILE A 319 -50.22 -6.17 -48.84
N ASP A 320 -49.82 -5.18 -48.04
CA ASP A 320 -50.69 -4.08 -47.60
C ASP A 320 -50.93 -3.02 -48.71
N GLY A 321 -50.20 -3.08 -49.84
CA GLY A 321 -50.37 -2.20 -50.99
C GLY A 321 -51.38 -2.69 -52.06
N VAL A 322 -52.03 -3.84 -51.87
CA VAL A 322 -52.96 -4.45 -52.85
C VAL A 322 -54.40 -4.55 -52.32
N ALA A 323 -54.72 -3.94 -51.17
CA ALA A 323 -56.06 -3.89 -50.59
C ALA A 323 -56.74 -2.53 -50.80
#